data_AF-A0A353B417-F1
#
_entry.id   AF-A0A353B417-F1
#
_cell.length_a   1.000
_cell.length_b   1.000
_cell.length_c   1.000
_cell.angle_alpha   90.00
_cell.angle_beta   90.00
_cell.angle_gamma   90.00
#
_symmetry.space_group_name_H-M   'P 1'
#
loop_
_entity.id
_entity.type
_entity.pdbx_description
1 polymer ?
#
loop_
_entity_poly.entity_id
_entity_poly.type
_entity_poly.pdbx_seq_one_letter_code
_entity_poly.pdbx_strand_id
1 'polypeptide(L)'
;MVQAENFGTDGYNETAPSDSRFPNELHPRVASLAFLPATISLLTIVRLTETIMSSPKRCIGVLAALFLLSTQVNGDTVEFLTGATLQGQVTGIRADQKEFDFRSRVGRRTVQKTYRFAEVHAVTIRGKRHVLTPKLDGAGGKADAENLTPEEIKNLIQQEGSKPPRWLASTKLSVPNSLDMDWPLKPPKNGWNNQVNVGQYIWDIVNPNPSRWRMGVKLVTTIIDSHQDDRQLLIRDQKALGRMYFHLFQDYARAAYWFEQAQVNIQDEGGVMLAECYFQLGSRDMAMQMLRQRRLPPGAIKLLAELGETDSALRLTRMYMGTQAEPEVCLLAGDALRNISRNDEAIQFYERVINSNKARNKDYQARYVGRAQDSIEAIKLAEKADVSKVADGKYRESSTGYNGLLEIEVSVRNKKIESVRVVDHKEKQFYASLRDTPKQIVEKQSVVGIDGFSGATITSAAIVNATAKALAKGAK
;
A
#
# COMPACT_ATOMS: atom_id res chain seq x y z
N MET A 1 -11.43 -31.35 2.60
CA MET A 1 -10.27 -30.81 3.34
C MET A 1 -9.96 -29.44 2.70
N VAL A 2 -9.86 -28.38 3.51
CA VAL A 2 -9.83 -26.94 3.13
C VAL A 2 -11.18 -26.36 2.68
N GLN A 3 -12.04 -26.01 3.65
CA GLN A 3 -13.21 -25.15 3.40
C GLN A 3 -13.58 -24.27 4.62
N ALA A 4 -12.63 -24.03 5.54
CA ALA A 4 -12.87 -23.28 6.77
C ALA A 4 -12.17 -21.91 6.83
N GLU A 5 -11.47 -21.47 5.78
CA GLU A 5 -10.69 -20.23 5.82
C GLU A 5 -11.23 -19.11 4.91
N ASN A 6 -12.34 -19.34 4.20
CA ASN A 6 -13.08 -18.26 3.55
C ASN A 6 -14.23 -17.79 4.46
N PHE A 7 -13.91 -17.09 5.55
CA PHE A 7 -14.92 -16.38 6.32
C PHE A 7 -15.37 -15.15 5.52
N GLY A 8 -16.41 -15.35 4.70
CA GLY A 8 -17.01 -14.32 3.88
C GLY A 8 -18.27 -14.81 3.17
N THR A 9 -19.39 -14.24 3.62
CA THR A 9 -20.74 -14.19 3.02
C THR A 9 -21.55 -15.49 3.05
N ASP A 10 -22.33 -15.66 4.12
CA ASP A 10 -23.75 -15.93 3.97
C ASP A 10 -24.52 -14.77 4.61
N GLY A 11 -25.55 -14.32 3.89
CA GLY A 11 -26.18 -13.00 4.04
C GLY A 11 -26.80 -12.75 5.41
N TYR A 12 -27.10 -11.49 5.70
CA TYR A 12 -28.41 -11.08 6.23
C TYR A 12 -28.48 -9.55 6.35
N ASN A 13 -29.61 -9.02 5.87
CA ASN A 13 -30.17 -7.72 6.20
C ASN A 13 -30.38 -7.63 7.72
N GLU A 14 -30.03 -6.48 8.32
CA GLU A 14 -31.00 -5.58 8.98
C GLU A 14 -30.30 -4.46 9.75
N THR A 15 -31.07 -3.39 9.89
CA THR A 15 -30.80 -2.05 10.41
C THR A 15 -30.58 -2.01 11.93
N ALA A 16 -29.56 -1.30 12.38
CA ALA A 16 -29.49 -0.73 13.73
C ALA A 16 -28.66 0.58 13.72
N PRO A 17 -28.99 1.57 14.58
CA PRO A 17 -28.64 2.97 14.36
C PRO A 17 -27.25 3.35 14.89
N SER A 18 -26.60 4.27 14.16
CA SER A 18 -25.33 4.91 14.50
C SER A 18 -25.54 6.08 15.45
N ASP A 19 -24.84 6.08 16.58
CA ASP A 19 -24.67 7.31 17.37
C ASP A 19 -23.28 7.27 18.02
N SER A 20 -22.33 8.02 17.44
CA SER A 20 -21.10 8.39 18.14
C SER A 20 -20.65 9.78 17.69
N ARG A 21 -21.12 10.78 18.44
CA ARG A 21 -20.63 12.15 18.39
C ARG A 21 -19.33 12.23 19.21
N PHE A 22 -18.23 12.63 18.58
CA PHE A 22 -17.02 13.06 19.28
C PHE A 22 -17.06 14.60 19.47
N PRO A 23 -16.78 15.13 20.67
CA PRO A 23 -16.79 16.57 20.91
C PRO A 23 -15.48 17.26 20.46
N ASN A 24 -15.65 18.45 19.90
CA ASN A 24 -14.63 19.48 19.66
C ASN A 24 -14.37 20.29 20.95
N GLU A 25 -13.19 20.94 21.01
CA GLU A 25 -12.78 22.18 21.73
C GLU A 25 -11.30 22.03 22.20
N LEU A 26 -10.37 22.99 22.22
CA LEU A 26 -10.28 24.45 21.98
C LEU A 26 -8.77 24.81 21.82
N HIS A 27 -8.45 25.86 21.05
CA HIS A 27 -7.15 26.57 20.93
C HIS A 27 -6.97 27.61 22.08
N PRO A 28 -5.93 28.49 22.13
CA PRO A 28 -4.48 28.38 21.82
C PRO A 28 -3.58 28.99 22.94
N ARG A 29 -2.25 28.84 22.86
CA ARG A 29 -1.32 29.86 23.39
C ARG A 29 -0.10 30.07 22.50
N VAL A 30 0.23 31.35 22.38
CA VAL A 30 1.26 32.01 21.59
C VAL A 30 2.58 32.02 22.35
N ALA A 31 3.71 31.86 21.66
CA ALA A 31 4.98 32.49 22.04
C ALA A 31 5.86 32.68 20.80
N SER A 32 6.18 33.95 20.53
CA SER A 32 7.09 34.44 19.50
C SER A 32 8.55 34.23 19.89
N LEU A 33 9.44 34.01 18.92
CA LEU A 33 10.84 34.45 18.97
C LEU A 33 11.43 34.56 17.56
N ALA A 34 12.26 35.58 17.39
CA ALA A 34 12.63 36.23 16.14
C ALA A 34 14.02 35.81 15.62
N PHE A 35 14.16 35.88 14.28
CA PHE A 35 15.30 36.27 13.44
C PHE A 35 16.76 35.88 13.80
N LEU A 36 17.47 35.28 12.82
CA LEU A 36 18.46 35.96 11.97
C LEU A 36 18.91 35.05 10.78
N PRO A 37 19.31 35.61 9.62
CA PRO A 37 19.62 34.87 8.40
C PRO A 37 21.14 34.67 8.19
N ALA A 38 21.53 33.60 7.48
CA ALA A 38 22.87 33.46 6.93
C ALA A 38 22.80 33.28 5.41
N THR A 39 23.29 34.29 4.71
CA THR A 39 23.56 34.36 3.27
C THR A 39 24.85 33.65 2.92
N ILE A 40 24.89 32.84 1.86
CA ILE A 40 26.13 32.51 1.13
C ILE A 40 25.88 32.59 -0.39
N SER A 41 26.75 33.32 -1.05
CA SER A 41 26.74 33.80 -2.43
C SER A 41 27.11 32.74 -3.49
N LEU A 42 26.59 32.96 -4.70
CA LEU A 42 27.03 32.42 -6.00
C LEU A 42 28.42 32.96 -6.44
N LEU A 43 28.95 32.37 -7.53
CA LEU A 43 30.12 32.71 -8.40
C LEU A 43 31.42 31.94 -8.03
N THR A 44 32.24 31.35 -8.91
CA THR A 44 32.46 31.29 -10.39
C THR A 44 33.21 29.95 -10.65
N ILE A 45 33.23 29.25 -11.80
CA ILE A 45 34.16 29.43 -12.93
C ILE A 45 33.83 28.41 -14.03
N VAL A 46 33.94 28.91 -15.26
CA VAL A 46 33.70 28.31 -16.58
C VAL A 46 35.05 27.99 -17.26
N ARG A 47 35.04 26.99 -18.17
CA ARG A 47 35.94 26.71 -19.33
C ARG A 47 37.33 26.11 -19.08
N LEU A 48 37.61 24.97 -19.75
CA LEU A 48 38.37 24.91 -21.01
C LEU A 48 38.44 23.48 -21.59
N THR A 49 38.38 23.38 -22.92
CA THR A 49 38.51 22.19 -23.78
C THR A 49 39.63 22.40 -24.81
N GLU A 50 40.08 21.29 -25.44
CA GLU A 50 40.98 21.14 -26.62
C GLU A 50 42.49 21.13 -26.29
N THR A 51 43.40 20.30 -26.84
CA THR A 51 43.66 19.85 -28.25
C THR A 51 44.69 18.67 -28.19
N ILE A 52 44.42 17.45 -28.68
CA ILE A 52 44.78 16.83 -29.99
C ILE A 52 46.30 16.65 -30.35
N MET A 53 46.66 15.38 -30.66
CA MET A 53 47.61 14.85 -31.70
C MET A 53 49.09 14.43 -31.44
N SER A 54 49.39 13.23 -32.00
CA SER A 54 50.63 12.71 -32.65
C SER A 54 51.45 11.70 -31.85
N SER A 55 52.03 10.59 -32.36
CA SER A 55 52.10 9.89 -33.67
C SER A 55 52.77 8.48 -33.43
N PRO A 56 52.91 7.57 -34.42
CA PRO A 56 52.85 6.09 -34.27
C PRO A 56 54.19 5.33 -34.36
N LYS A 57 54.21 4.03 -33.95
CA LYS A 57 54.81 2.86 -34.68
C LYS A 57 54.94 1.55 -33.84
N ARG A 58 54.44 0.44 -34.43
CA ARG A 58 54.97 -0.96 -34.47
C ARG A 58 55.03 -1.75 -33.14
N CYS A 59 54.72 -3.06 -33.02
CA CYS A 59 54.57 -4.19 -33.95
C CYS A 59 53.96 -5.41 -33.21
N ILE A 60 53.26 -6.29 -33.97
CA ILE A 60 53.16 -7.78 -33.84
C ILE A 60 52.33 -8.38 -32.68
N GLY A 61 51.10 -8.82 -33.05
CA GLY A 61 50.75 -10.24 -33.11
C GLY A 61 50.36 -10.99 -31.83
N VAL A 62 49.06 -11.02 -31.50
CA VAL A 62 48.38 -12.19 -30.91
C VAL A 62 46.94 -12.25 -31.43
N LEU A 63 46.57 -13.40 -31.99
CA LEU A 63 45.20 -13.80 -32.32
C LEU A 63 44.41 -14.00 -31.01
N ALA A 64 43.45 -13.14 -30.67
CA ALA A 64 42.43 -13.44 -29.67
C ALA A 64 41.21 -12.50 -29.79
N ALA A 65 40.05 -13.10 -30.04
CA ALA A 65 38.70 -12.59 -29.82
C ALA A 65 38.38 -11.17 -30.34
N LEU A 66 37.58 -11.10 -31.42
CA LEU A 66 36.73 -9.94 -31.69
C LEU A 66 35.76 -9.75 -30.50
N PHE A 67 36.20 -9.01 -29.48
CA PHE A 67 35.29 -8.22 -28.67
C PHE A 67 34.84 -7.06 -29.55
N LEU A 68 33.62 -7.16 -30.07
CA LEU A 68 32.85 -5.97 -30.39
C LEU A 68 32.73 -5.17 -29.08
N LEU A 69 33.65 -4.22 -28.89
CA LEU A 69 33.45 -3.07 -28.02
C LEU A 69 32.27 -2.30 -28.59
N SER A 70 31.07 -2.77 -28.27
CA SER A 70 29.93 -1.89 -28.17
C SER A 70 30.27 -0.95 -27.02
N THR A 71 30.72 0.26 -27.36
CA THR A 71 30.64 1.38 -26.44
C THR A 71 29.17 1.56 -26.14
N GLN A 72 28.72 0.94 -25.06
CA GLN A 72 27.39 1.12 -24.52
C GLN A 72 27.36 2.57 -24.02
N VAL A 73 26.96 3.49 -24.91
CA VAL A 73 26.66 4.87 -24.53
C VAL A 73 25.49 4.76 -23.55
N ASN A 74 25.79 4.83 -22.26
CA ASN A 74 24.76 4.90 -21.23
C ASN A 74 23.87 6.11 -21.56
N GLY A 75 22.62 5.84 -21.92
CA GLY A 75 21.62 6.87 -22.14
C GLY A 75 21.40 7.69 -20.86
N ASP A 76 20.91 8.91 -21.03
CA ASP A 76 20.46 9.71 -19.90
C ASP A 76 19.32 8.97 -19.19
N THR A 77 19.20 9.18 -17.88
CA THR A 77 18.15 8.52 -17.07
C THR A 77 17.36 9.57 -16.29
N VAL A 78 16.05 9.44 -16.27
CA VAL A 78 15.15 10.22 -15.42
C VAL A 78 14.71 9.33 -14.26
N GLU A 79 14.89 9.80 -13.03
CA GLU A 79 14.34 9.21 -11.80
C GLU A 79 13.18 10.09 -11.31
N PHE A 80 11.98 9.53 -11.28
CA PHE A 80 10.78 10.24 -10.83
C PHE A 80 10.70 10.30 -9.30
N LEU A 81 9.84 11.18 -8.77
CA LEU A 81 9.59 11.28 -7.32
C LEU A 81 9.13 9.95 -6.69
N THR A 82 8.52 9.08 -7.49
CA THR A 82 8.09 7.72 -7.09
C THR A 82 9.24 6.70 -7.04
N GLY A 83 10.46 7.07 -7.43
CA GLY A 83 11.61 6.16 -7.58
C GLY A 83 11.63 5.40 -8.90
N ALA A 84 10.58 5.50 -9.73
CA ALA A 84 10.59 4.91 -11.08
C ALA A 84 11.68 5.56 -11.95
N THR A 85 12.33 4.77 -12.80
CA THR A 85 13.39 5.26 -13.71
C THR A 85 13.02 5.06 -15.17
N LEU A 86 13.38 6.02 -16.03
CA LEU A 86 13.21 5.95 -17.47
C LEU A 86 14.53 6.27 -18.18
N GLN A 87 14.98 5.37 -19.07
CA GLN A 87 16.17 5.56 -19.90
C GLN A 87 15.81 6.25 -21.23
N GLY A 88 16.71 7.09 -21.71
CA GLY A 88 16.50 7.88 -22.93
C GLY A 88 17.59 8.92 -23.15
N GLN A 89 17.19 10.07 -23.66
CA GLN A 89 18.09 11.19 -23.94
C GLN A 89 17.39 12.51 -23.58
N VAL A 90 18.06 13.35 -22.79
CA VAL A 90 17.61 14.74 -22.60
C VAL A 90 17.94 15.50 -23.90
N THR A 91 16.91 16.06 -24.54
CA THR A 91 17.04 16.74 -25.84
C THR A 91 16.99 18.26 -25.71
N GLY A 92 16.58 18.80 -24.57
CA GLY A 92 16.56 20.24 -24.29
C GLY A 92 16.25 20.52 -22.83
N ILE A 93 16.77 21.63 -22.28
CA ILE A 93 16.51 22.08 -20.91
C ILE A 93 16.12 23.55 -20.96
N ARG A 94 14.99 23.90 -20.35
CA ARG A 94 14.49 25.28 -20.18
C ARG A 94 14.47 25.60 -18.69
N ALA A 95 15.62 26.08 -18.19
CA ALA A 95 15.85 26.24 -16.76
C ALA A 95 14.98 27.35 -16.13
N ASP A 96 14.70 28.41 -16.88
CA ASP A 96 13.79 29.51 -16.52
C ASP A 96 12.35 29.02 -16.28
N GLN A 97 11.90 28.04 -17.07
CA GLN A 97 10.59 27.41 -16.96
C GLN A 97 10.58 26.17 -16.06
N LYS A 98 11.75 25.76 -15.55
CA LYS A 98 11.94 24.52 -14.78
C LYS A 98 11.44 23.28 -15.52
N GLU A 99 11.77 23.15 -16.80
CA GLU A 99 11.36 22.03 -17.65
C GLU A 99 12.53 21.45 -18.45
N PHE A 100 12.40 20.19 -18.88
CA PHE A 100 13.29 19.58 -19.86
C PHE A 100 12.54 18.62 -20.78
N ASP A 101 13.04 18.46 -22.01
CA ASP A 101 12.54 17.49 -22.96
C ASP A 101 13.35 16.20 -22.88
N PHE A 102 12.64 15.08 -22.87
CA PHE A 102 13.23 13.77 -22.79
C PHE A 102 12.67 12.87 -23.88
N ARG A 103 13.56 12.29 -24.65
CA ARG A 103 13.25 11.33 -25.70
C ARG A 103 13.52 9.93 -25.19
N SER A 104 12.49 9.10 -25.13
CA SER A 104 12.61 7.69 -24.73
C SER A 104 11.98 6.77 -25.78
N ARG A 105 12.33 5.49 -25.69
CA ARG A 105 11.75 4.46 -26.54
C ARG A 105 10.68 3.70 -25.76
N VAL A 106 9.45 3.67 -26.28
CA VAL A 106 8.35 2.88 -25.73
C VAL A 106 7.97 1.83 -26.78
N GLY A 107 8.39 0.59 -26.56
CA GLY A 107 8.28 -0.48 -27.54
C GLY A 107 9.04 -0.20 -28.84
N ARG A 108 8.32 -0.09 -29.97
CA ARG A 108 8.92 0.25 -31.29
C ARG A 108 8.86 1.74 -31.63
N ARG A 109 8.24 2.58 -30.79
CA ARG A 109 8.04 4.00 -31.07
C ARG A 109 8.99 4.85 -30.21
N THR A 110 9.47 5.94 -30.79
CA THR A 110 10.24 6.98 -30.07
C THR A 110 9.26 8.06 -29.65
N VAL A 111 9.22 8.38 -28.35
CA VAL A 111 8.33 9.38 -27.77
C VAL A 111 9.19 10.50 -27.17
N GLN A 112 8.83 11.75 -27.45
CA GLN A 112 9.43 12.92 -26.83
C GLN A 112 8.40 13.53 -25.88
N LYS A 113 8.77 13.67 -24.59
CA LYS A 113 7.91 14.24 -23.56
C LYS A 113 8.65 15.35 -22.82
N THR A 114 7.93 16.40 -22.49
CA THR A 114 8.41 17.45 -21.60
C THR A 114 8.08 17.09 -20.16
N TYR A 115 9.07 17.18 -19.28
CA TYR A 115 8.93 16.98 -17.84
C TYR A 115 9.20 18.27 -17.09
N ARG A 116 8.41 18.54 -16.06
CA ARG A 116 8.68 19.62 -15.11
C ARG A 116 9.66 19.14 -14.06
N PHE A 117 10.53 20.02 -13.58
CA PHE A 117 11.49 19.69 -12.52
C PHE A 117 10.76 19.20 -11.26
N ALA A 118 9.59 19.77 -10.97
CA ALA A 118 8.73 19.39 -9.85
C ALA A 118 8.18 17.96 -9.91
N GLU A 119 8.22 17.29 -11.06
CA GLU A 119 7.71 15.91 -11.26
C GLU A 119 8.82 14.86 -11.18
N VAL A 120 10.08 15.30 -11.18
CA VAL A 120 11.27 14.47 -11.34
C VAL A 120 12.15 14.63 -10.12
N HIS A 121 12.56 13.51 -9.51
CA HIS A 121 13.50 13.55 -8.41
C HIS A 121 14.89 13.95 -8.92
N ALA A 122 15.41 13.19 -9.87
CA ALA A 122 16.73 13.42 -10.43
C ALA A 122 16.78 13.09 -11.92
N VAL A 123 17.68 13.75 -12.64
CA VAL A 123 18.05 13.39 -14.00
C VAL A 123 19.55 13.17 -14.08
N THR A 124 19.97 12.03 -14.63
CA THR A 124 21.38 11.72 -14.89
C THR A 124 21.65 11.98 -16.35
N ILE A 125 22.45 13.02 -16.63
CA ILE A 125 22.80 13.44 -17.98
C ILE A 125 24.28 13.15 -18.19
N ARG A 126 24.62 12.32 -19.18
CA ARG A 126 26.01 11.92 -19.47
C ARG A 126 26.77 11.46 -18.22
N GLY A 127 26.10 10.68 -17.36
CA GLY A 127 26.67 10.14 -16.12
C GLY A 127 26.71 11.12 -14.93
N LYS A 128 26.35 12.39 -15.11
CA LYS A 128 26.24 13.35 -14.01
C LYS A 128 24.79 13.43 -13.50
N ARG A 129 24.58 13.09 -12.23
CA ARG A 129 23.27 13.15 -11.57
C ARG A 129 22.95 14.59 -11.13
N HIS A 130 21.77 15.07 -11.49
CA HIS A 130 21.22 16.36 -11.11
C HIS A 130 19.91 16.13 -10.35
N VAL A 131 19.89 16.42 -9.05
CA VAL A 131 18.65 16.38 -8.26
C VAL A 131 17.84 17.64 -8.55
N LEU A 132 16.64 17.47 -9.08
CA LEU A 132 15.75 18.57 -9.49
C LEU A 132 14.76 18.91 -8.38
N THR A 133 14.17 17.87 -7.78
CA THR A 133 13.26 17.98 -6.64
C THR A 133 13.69 16.96 -5.57
N PRO A 134 14.09 17.41 -4.36
CA PRO A 134 14.34 16.50 -3.25
C PRO A 134 13.11 15.61 -3.01
N LYS A 135 13.32 14.32 -2.73
CA LYS A 135 12.22 13.50 -2.21
C LYS A 135 11.77 14.17 -0.92
N LEU A 136 10.52 14.61 -0.85
CA LEU A 136 9.93 14.97 0.43
C LEU A 136 9.90 13.68 1.25
N ASP A 137 10.45 13.71 2.45
CA ASP A 137 10.40 12.59 3.41
C ASP A 137 8.93 12.29 3.71
N GLY A 138 8.33 11.42 2.89
CA GLY A 138 6.87 11.28 2.86
C GLY A 138 6.31 10.69 1.57
N ALA A 139 7.01 9.78 0.89
CA ALA A 139 6.43 8.92 -0.13
C ALA A 139 7.26 7.63 -0.28
N GLY A 140 6.67 6.51 0.15
CA GLY A 140 6.97 5.13 -0.28
C GLY A 140 8.42 4.76 -0.60
N GLY A 141 9.09 4.16 0.38
CA GLY A 141 10.33 3.42 0.18
C GLY A 141 11.36 3.74 1.26
N LYS A 142 11.55 2.81 2.19
CA LYS A 142 12.86 2.65 2.86
C LYS A 142 13.90 2.36 1.77
N ALA A 143 14.45 3.41 1.20
CA ALA A 143 15.61 3.44 0.32
C ALA A 143 16.25 4.80 0.63
N ASP A 144 16.79 5.00 1.84
CA ASP A 144 18.11 4.51 2.23
C ASP A 144 18.19 4.07 3.71
N ALA A 145 17.25 3.24 4.17
CA ALA A 145 17.53 2.39 5.32
C ALA A 145 18.23 1.14 4.78
N GLU A 146 19.45 0.84 5.25
CA GLU A 146 20.14 -0.40 4.91
C GLU A 146 19.15 -1.57 5.00
N ASN A 147 18.97 -2.29 3.89
CA ASN A 147 18.10 -3.46 3.83
C ASN A 147 18.59 -4.46 4.88
N LEU A 148 17.82 -4.61 5.96
CA LEU A 148 18.27 -5.38 7.12
C LEU A 148 18.49 -6.83 6.71
N THR A 149 19.58 -7.39 7.20
CA THR A 149 19.95 -8.78 6.94
C THR A 149 18.92 -9.71 7.55
N PRO A 150 18.79 -10.95 7.04
CA PRO A 150 17.89 -11.92 7.63
C PRO A 150 18.14 -12.19 9.12
N GLU A 151 19.38 -12.08 9.56
CA GLU A 151 19.76 -12.30 10.96
C GLU A 151 19.29 -11.14 11.86
N GLU A 152 19.43 -9.89 11.40
CA GLU A 152 18.93 -8.72 12.13
C GLU A 152 17.42 -8.74 12.28
N ILE A 153 16.69 -9.13 11.23
CA ILE A 153 15.24 -9.27 11.29
C ILE A 153 14.81 -10.37 12.26
N LYS A 154 15.45 -11.55 12.20
CA LYS A 154 15.16 -12.63 13.15
C LYS A 154 15.40 -12.18 14.59
N ASN A 155 16.50 -11.49 14.85
CA ASN A 155 16.81 -10.94 16.16
C ASN A 155 15.76 -9.92 16.60
N LEU A 156 15.31 -9.03 15.72
CA LEU A 156 14.24 -8.07 16.01
C LEU A 156 12.92 -8.77 16.35
N ILE A 157 12.50 -9.75 15.54
CA ILE A 157 11.29 -10.54 15.77
C ILE A 157 11.40 -11.29 17.10
N GLN A 158 12.56 -11.85 17.41
CA GLN A 158 12.76 -12.54 18.68
C GLN A 158 12.72 -11.56 19.87
N GLN A 159 13.35 -10.39 19.76
CA GLN A 159 13.44 -9.42 20.86
C GLN A 159 12.10 -8.73 21.15
N GLU A 160 11.34 -8.40 20.11
CA GLU A 160 10.09 -7.65 20.23
C GLU A 160 8.85 -8.54 20.09
N GLY A 161 8.86 -9.43 19.10
CA GLY A 161 7.72 -10.26 18.72
C GLY A 161 7.36 -11.33 19.75
N SER A 162 8.36 -11.94 20.38
CA SER A 162 8.14 -12.99 21.40
C SER A 162 7.58 -12.46 22.73
N LYS A 163 7.67 -11.15 22.96
CA LYS A 163 7.28 -10.54 24.24
C LYS A 163 5.84 -10.03 24.17
N PRO A 164 4.98 -10.36 25.16
CA PRO A 164 3.65 -9.78 25.22
C PRO A 164 3.73 -8.25 25.35
N PRO A 165 2.80 -7.49 24.73
CA PRO A 165 2.72 -6.05 24.93
C PRO A 165 2.52 -5.70 26.41
N ARG A 166 3.08 -4.57 26.86
CA ARG A 166 3.00 -4.12 28.27
C ARG A 166 1.57 -4.01 28.80
N TRP A 167 0.60 -3.71 27.93
CA TRP A 167 -0.81 -3.57 28.29
C TRP A 167 -1.56 -4.91 28.42
N LEU A 168 -0.98 -6.04 27.97
CA LEU A 168 -1.72 -7.31 27.87
C LEU A 168 -2.10 -7.86 29.25
N ALA A 169 -1.18 -7.78 30.22
CA ALA A 169 -1.41 -8.28 31.58
C ALA A 169 -2.54 -7.51 32.30
N SER A 170 -2.62 -6.19 32.09
CA SER A 170 -3.64 -5.34 32.70
C SER A 170 -4.95 -5.28 31.93
N THR A 171 -5.02 -5.87 30.73
CA THR A 171 -6.24 -5.88 29.93
C THR A 171 -7.27 -6.85 30.53
N LYS A 172 -8.42 -6.30 30.93
CA LYS A 172 -9.56 -7.09 31.40
C LYS A 172 -10.19 -7.88 30.25
N LEU A 173 -10.33 -9.19 30.44
CA LEU A 173 -11.09 -10.04 29.54
C LEU A 173 -12.58 -9.94 29.87
N SER A 174 -13.34 -9.22 29.05
CA SER A 174 -14.78 -9.04 29.21
C SER A 174 -15.49 -9.57 27.97
N VAL A 175 -15.76 -10.87 27.97
CA VAL A 175 -16.46 -11.61 26.90
C VAL A 175 -17.78 -12.18 27.43
N PRO A 176 -18.77 -12.49 26.56
CA PRO A 176 -19.99 -13.16 26.97
C PRO A 176 -19.70 -14.49 27.68
N ASN A 177 -20.44 -14.81 28.75
CA ASN A 177 -20.31 -16.09 29.45
C ASN A 177 -20.67 -17.29 28.56
N SER A 178 -21.44 -17.06 27.49
CA SER A 178 -21.83 -18.08 26.51
C SER A 178 -20.76 -18.36 25.45
N LEU A 179 -19.65 -17.60 25.45
CA LEU A 179 -18.60 -17.75 24.47
C LEU A 179 -17.83 -19.05 24.72
N ASP A 180 -17.77 -19.91 23.71
CA ASP A 180 -17.10 -21.20 23.76
C ASP A 180 -15.57 -21.01 23.70
N MET A 181 -14.94 -21.05 24.87
CA MET A 181 -13.50 -20.81 25.05
C MET A 181 -12.63 -21.97 24.55
N ASP A 182 -13.20 -23.16 24.33
CA ASP A 182 -12.50 -24.27 23.65
C ASP A 182 -12.27 -23.96 22.17
N TRP A 183 -13.01 -22.98 21.63
CA TRP A 183 -12.94 -22.49 20.25
C TRP A 183 -12.62 -23.59 19.23
N PRO A 184 -13.50 -24.59 19.04
CA PRO A 184 -13.24 -25.70 18.14
C PRO A 184 -13.00 -25.23 16.70
N LEU A 185 -12.28 -26.04 15.91
CA LEU A 185 -11.97 -25.73 14.50
C LEU A 185 -13.23 -25.48 13.64
N LYS A 186 -14.35 -26.10 14.01
CA LYS A 186 -15.66 -25.86 13.41
C LYS A 186 -16.61 -25.33 14.48
N PRO A 187 -17.49 -24.37 14.15
CA PRO A 187 -18.52 -23.93 15.07
C PRO A 187 -19.37 -25.12 15.56
N PRO A 188 -19.74 -25.16 16.86
CA PRO A 188 -20.48 -26.29 17.44
C PRO A 188 -21.93 -26.37 16.95
N LYS A 189 -22.47 -25.28 16.39
CA LYS A 189 -23.81 -25.22 15.78
C LYS A 189 -23.70 -24.65 14.38
N ASN A 190 -24.58 -25.11 13.48
CA ASN A 190 -24.74 -24.51 12.18
C ASN A 190 -25.30 -23.09 12.32
N GLY A 191 -24.80 -22.16 11.50
CA GLY A 191 -25.21 -20.76 11.51
C GLY A 191 -24.22 -19.82 12.19
N TRP A 192 -24.55 -18.53 12.12
CA TRP A 192 -23.72 -17.46 12.65
C TRP A 192 -24.26 -17.01 14.02
N ASN A 193 -23.46 -17.24 15.07
CA ASN A 193 -23.71 -16.78 16.43
C ASN A 193 -22.41 -16.29 17.08
N ASN A 194 -22.18 -14.98 16.97
CA ASN A 194 -21.03 -14.29 17.53
C ASN A 194 -21.02 -14.21 19.07
N GLN A 195 -22.06 -14.67 19.77
CA GLN A 195 -22.08 -14.78 21.24
C GLN A 195 -21.60 -16.15 21.75
N VAL A 196 -21.40 -17.11 20.83
CA VAL A 196 -21.00 -18.49 21.16
C VAL A 196 -19.67 -18.84 20.50
N ASN A 197 -19.46 -18.49 19.22
CA ASN A 197 -18.21 -18.83 18.54
C ASN A 197 -17.18 -17.69 18.63
N VAL A 198 -15.98 -17.97 19.14
CA VAL A 198 -14.89 -16.97 19.28
C VAL A 198 -14.49 -16.34 17.94
N GLY A 199 -14.40 -17.10 16.85
CA GLY A 199 -14.04 -16.56 15.54
C GLY A 199 -15.06 -15.53 15.04
N GLN A 200 -16.34 -15.84 15.20
CA GLN A 200 -17.44 -14.94 14.85
C GLN A 200 -17.53 -13.73 15.80
N TYR A 201 -17.24 -13.91 17.10
CA TYR A 201 -17.10 -12.81 18.07
C TYR A 201 -15.97 -11.87 17.68
N ILE A 202 -14.80 -12.40 17.33
CA ILE A 202 -13.67 -11.59 16.86
C ILE A 202 -14.09 -10.79 15.62
N TRP A 203 -14.76 -11.43 14.66
CA TRP A 203 -15.19 -10.78 13.44
C TRP A 203 -16.19 -9.63 13.65
N ASP A 204 -17.29 -9.87 14.38
CA ASP A 204 -18.36 -8.88 14.52
C ASP A 204 -18.15 -7.88 15.66
N ILE A 205 -17.43 -8.28 16.72
CA ILE A 205 -17.33 -7.51 17.96
C ILE A 205 -15.93 -6.96 18.17
N VAL A 206 -14.86 -7.69 17.86
CA VAL A 206 -13.50 -7.20 18.09
C VAL A 206 -13.01 -6.35 16.93
N ASN A 207 -12.96 -6.91 15.72
CA ASN A 207 -12.37 -6.28 14.54
C ASN A 207 -12.91 -4.87 14.24
N PRO A 208 -14.24 -4.61 14.27
CA PRO A 208 -14.77 -3.28 13.98
C PRO A 208 -14.61 -2.29 15.14
N ASN A 209 -14.12 -2.69 16.32
CA ASN A 209 -14.13 -1.85 17.52
C ASN A 209 -12.72 -1.64 18.09
N PRO A 210 -12.04 -0.51 17.80
CA PRO A 210 -10.69 -0.22 18.32
C PRO A 210 -10.53 -0.33 19.84
N SER A 211 -11.58 0.04 20.60
CA SER A 211 -11.61 -0.11 22.06
C SER A 211 -11.57 -1.56 22.54
N ARG A 212 -11.92 -2.52 21.67
CA ARG A 212 -11.97 -3.96 21.96
C ARG A 212 -10.75 -4.73 21.46
N TRP A 213 -9.87 -4.13 20.64
CA TRP A 213 -8.74 -4.84 20.05
C TRP A 213 -7.81 -5.46 21.10
N ARG A 214 -7.47 -4.71 22.16
CA ARG A 214 -6.63 -5.24 23.27
C ARG A 214 -7.28 -6.43 23.96
N MET A 215 -8.59 -6.34 24.22
CA MET A 215 -9.36 -7.42 24.84
C MET A 215 -9.42 -8.65 23.92
N GLY A 216 -9.58 -8.45 22.61
CA GLY A 216 -9.52 -9.55 21.65
C GLY A 216 -8.16 -10.25 21.61
N VAL A 217 -7.05 -9.50 21.69
CA VAL A 217 -5.71 -10.10 21.81
C VAL A 217 -5.62 -10.91 23.10
N LYS A 218 -6.10 -10.36 24.23
CA LYS A 218 -6.14 -11.07 25.52
C LYS A 218 -6.96 -12.36 25.44
N LEU A 219 -8.10 -12.34 24.74
CA LEU A 219 -8.94 -13.51 24.49
C LEU A 219 -8.14 -14.61 23.77
N VAL A 220 -7.55 -14.29 22.61
CA VAL A 220 -6.82 -15.30 21.81
C VAL A 220 -5.57 -15.80 22.53
N THR A 221 -4.82 -14.95 23.24
CA THR A 221 -3.69 -15.41 24.07
C THR A 221 -4.14 -16.38 25.15
N THR A 222 -5.28 -16.13 25.81
CA THR A 222 -5.81 -17.05 26.83
C THR A 222 -6.18 -18.42 26.24
N ILE A 223 -6.68 -18.44 25.00
CA ILE A 223 -7.02 -19.70 24.30
C ILE A 223 -5.76 -20.45 23.83
N ILE A 224 -4.71 -19.74 23.40
CA ILE A 224 -3.43 -20.36 23.07
C ILE A 224 -2.87 -21.14 24.26
N ASP A 225 -2.98 -20.58 25.47
CA ASP A 225 -2.48 -21.23 26.69
C ASP A 225 -3.21 -22.55 26.97
N SER A 226 -4.50 -22.67 26.63
CA SER A 226 -5.27 -23.92 26.78
C SER A 226 -5.05 -24.94 25.66
N HIS A 227 -4.50 -24.54 24.52
CA HIS A 227 -4.33 -25.42 23.35
C HIS A 227 -2.88 -25.88 23.11
N GLN A 228 -1.99 -25.75 24.09
CA GLN A 228 -0.57 -26.14 23.95
C GLN A 228 -0.39 -27.61 23.50
N ASP A 229 -1.30 -28.50 23.92
CA ASP A 229 -1.23 -29.94 23.61
C ASP A 229 -1.98 -30.33 22.33
N ASP A 230 -2.76 -29.42 21.71
CA ASP A 230 -3.42 -29.65 20.42
C ASP A 230 -2.73 -28.84 19.31
N ARG A 231 -1.87 -29.52 18.55
CA ARG A 231 -1.09 -28.92 17.46
C ARG A 231 -1.97 -28.18 16.44
N GLN A 232 -3.16 -28.69 16.11
CA GLN A 232 -4.00 -28.08 15.08
C GLN A 232 -4.68 -26.81 15.58
N LEU A 233 -5.24 -26.86 16.78
CA LEU A 233 -5.84 -25.69 17.43
C LEU A 233 -4.78 -24.62 17.69
N LEU A 234 -3.61 -25.00 18.20
CA LEU A 234 -2.50 -24.09 18.47
C LEU A 234 -2.08 -23.32 17.20
N ILE A 235 -1.89 -24.02 16.07
CA ILE A 235 -1.56 -23.36 14.79
C ILE A 235 -2.66 -22.36 14.39
N ARG A 236 -3.94 -22.74 14.53
CA ARG A 236 -5.07 -21.86 14.20
C ARG A 236 -5.05 -20.60 15.06
N ASP A 237 -4.82 -20.75 16.35
CA ASP A 237 -4.79 -19.64 17.31
C ASP A 237 -3.60 -18.70 17.07
N GLN A 238 -2.42 -19.26 16.81
CA GLN A 238 -1.23 -18.50 16.47
C GLN A 238 -1.43 -17.71 15.17
N LYS A 239 -2.00 -18.33 14.12
CA LYS A 239 -2.40 -17.62 12.88
C LYS A 239 -3.37 -16.48 13.18
N ALA A 240 -4.36 -16.70 14.06
CA ALA A 240 -5.31 -15.67 14.44
C ALA A 240 -4.64 -14.51 15.19
N LEU A 241 -3.77 -14.80 16.15
CA LEU A 241 -3.04 -13.80 16.90
C LEU A 241 -2.09 -12.99 16.01
N GLY A 242 -1.40 -13.66 15.07
CA GLY A 242 -0.60 -13.01 14.03
C GLY A 242 -1.41 -12.01 13.20
N ARG A 243 -2.58 -12.42 12.71
CA ARG A 243 -3.52 -11.53 11.98
C ARG A 243 -3.97 -10.35 12.83
N MET A 244 -4.23 -10.55 14.11
CA MET A 244 -4.65 -9.45 15.00
C MET A 244 -3.55 -8.41 15.19
N TYR A 245 -2.30 -8.83 15.44
CA TYR A 245 -1.18 -7.90 15.50
C TYR A 245 -0.95 -7.18 14.17
N PHE A 246 -1.05 -7.91 13.06
CA PHE A 246 -0.89 -7.38 11.72
C PHE A 246 -1.94 -6.31 11.38
N HIS A 247 -3.24 -6.66 11.44
CA HIS A 247 -4.29 -5.77 10.97
C HIS A 247 -4.73 -4.70 11.96
N LEU A 248 -4.78 -5.04 13.26
CA LEU A 248 -5.33 -4.15 14.28
C LEU A 248 -4.27 -3.18 14.81
N PHE A 249 -3.02 -3.65 14.94
CA PHE A 249 -1.96 -2.88 15.58
C PHE A 249 -0.83 -2.48 14.63
N GLN A 250 -0.73 -3.11 13.44
CA GLN A 250 0.44 -3.00 12.56
C GLN A 250 1.75 -3.29 13.32
N ASP A 251 1.67 -4.20 14.30
CA ASP A 251 2.83 -4.67 15.06
C ASP A 251 3.47 -5.83 14.29
N TYR A 252 4.24 -5.47 13.26
CA TYR A 252 4.80 -6.43 12.32
C TYR A 252 5.79 -7.40 12.97
N ALA A 253 6.48 -7.01 14.04
CA ALA A 253 7.40 -7.89 14.77
C ALA A 253 6.62 -9.00 15.49
N ARG A 254 5.56 -8.65 16.23
CA ARG A 254 4.69 -9.64 16.91
C ARG A 254 3.90 -10.46 15.91
N ALA A 255 3.40 -9.85 14.85
CA ALA A 255 2.72 -10.57 13.78
C ALA A 255 3.64 -11.63 13.14
N ALA A 256 4.86 -11.24 12.74
CA ALA A 256 5.84 -12.16 12.17
C ALA A 256 6.16 -13.31 13.12
N TYR A 257 6.41 -13.01 14.40
CA TYR A 257 6.68 -14.03 15.42
C TYR A 257 5.57 -15.10 15.45
N TRP A 258 4.30 -14.69 15.55
CA TRP A 258 3.20 -15.65 15.61
C TRP A 258 2.96 -16.42 14.30
N PHE A 259 3.21 -15.78 13.15
CA PHE A 259 3.18 -16.48 11.86
C PHE A 259 4.33 -17.49 11.72
N GLU A 260 5.52 -17.18 12.22
CA GLU A 260 6.66 -18.11 12.27
C GLU A 260 6.37 -19.30 13.19
N GLN A 261 5.83 -19.06 14.39
CA GLN A 261 5.42 -20.14 15.30
C GLN A 261 4.36 -21.06 14.67
N ALA A 262 3.43 -20.47 13.92
CA ALA A 262 2.40 -21.19 13.18
C ALA A 262 2.92 -21.89 11.91
N GLN A 263 4.19 -21.66 11.51
CA GLN A 263 4.81 -22.21 10.31
C GLN A 263 3.97 -21.98 9.04
N VAL A 264 3.50 -20.75 8.85
CA VAL A 264 2.65 -20.39 7.71
C VAL A 264 3.34 -20.68 6.36
N ASN A 265 2.56 -21.13 5.39
CA ASN A 265 3.03 -21.33 4.02
C ASN A 265 2.68 -20.09 3.17
N ILE A 266 3.53 -19.71 2.20
CA ILE A 266 3.24 -18.59 1.28
C ILE A 266 1.96 -18.79 0.45
N GLN A 267 1.48 -20.03 0.31
CA GLN A 267 0.21 -20.33 -0.34
C GLN A 267 -1.00 -19.98 0.53
N ASP A 268 -0.82 -19.83 1.84
CA ASP A 268 -1.83 -19.38 2.79
C ASP A 268 -1.82 -17.84 2.90
N GLU A 269 -2.94 -17.25 3.30
CA GLU A 269 -3.05 -15.82 3.60
C GLU A 269 -1.96 -15.35 4.60
N GLY A 270 -1.76 -16.12 5.67
CA GLY A 270 -0.75 -15.80 6.70
C GLY A 270 0.68 -15.78 6.16
N GLY A 271 1.00 -16.55 5.12
CA GLY A 271 2.34 -16.53 4.53
C GLY A 271 2.62 -15.28 3.72
N VAL A 272 1.61 -14.73 3.03
CA VAL A 272 1.73 -13.43 2.36
C VAL A 272 1.90 -12.33 3.41
N MET A 273 1.14 -12.39 4.51
CA MET A 273 1.27 -11.44 5.62
C MET A 273 2.64 -11.53 6.30
N LEU A 274 3.23 -12.72 6.46
CA LEU A 274 4.58 -12.87 6.97
C LEU A 274 5.62 -12.23 6.03
N ALA A 275 5.48 -12.44 4.72
CA ALA A 275 6.34 -11.78 3.73
C ALA A 275 6.21 -10.24 3.82
N GLU A 276 4.99 -9.73 4.02
CA GLU A 276 4.76 -8.29 4.23
C GLU A 276 5.37 -7.82 5.56
N CYS A 277 5.28 -8.59 6.64
CA CYS A 277 5.95 -8.24 7.90
C CYS A 277 7.45 -8.07 7.71
N TYR A 278 8.12 -8.98 6.99
CA TYR A 278 9.55 -8.84 6.71
C TYR A 278 9.86 -7.55 5.93
N PHE A 279 9.05 -7.23 4.92
CA PHE A 279 9.21 -5.98 4.18
C PHE A 279 9.06 -4.74 5.07
N GLN A 280 8.01 -4.69 5.89
CA GLN A 280 7.73 -3.57 6.78
C GLN A 280 8.81 -3.40 7.86
N LEU A 281 9.33 -4.51 8.39
CA LEU A 281 10.46 -4.50 9.32
C LEU A 281 11.77 -4.05 8.67
N GLY A 282 11.86 -4.03 7.33
CA GLY A 282 12.96 -3.45 6.58
C GLY A 282 13.82 -4.45 5.81
N SER A 283 13.36 -5.70 5.63
CA SER A 283 14.03 -6.67 4.78
C SER A 283 13.20 -7.02 3.55
N ARG A 284 13.50 -6.31 2.46
CA ARG A 284 12.96 -6.60 1.13
C ARG A 284 13.37 -8.00 0.67
N ASP A 285 14.58 -8.44 1.01
CA ASP A 285 15.13 -9.71 0.56
C ASP A 285 14.39 -10.91 1.16
N MET A 286 14.10 -10.89 2.46
CA MET A 286 13.30 -11.94 3.10
C MET A 286 11.89 -12.02 2.50
N ALA A 287 11.25 -10.87 2.27
CA ALA A 287 9.94 -10.82 1.61
C ALA A 287 10.01 -11.43 0.19
N MET A 288 11.00 -11.02 -0.61
CA MET A 288 11.19 -11.51 -1.97
C MET A 288 11.59 -12.99 -2.02
N GLN A 289 12.29 -13.50 -1.02
CA GLN A 289 12.61 -14.93 -0.92
C GLN A 289 11.32 -15.77 -0.82
N MET A 290 10.34 -15.31 -0.05
CA MET A 290 9.02 -15.97 0.01
C MET A 290 8.24 -15.81 -1.29
N LEU A 291 8.31 -14.65 -1.94
CA LEU A 291 7.54 -14.34 -3.15
C LEU A 291 8.15 -14.90 -4.45
N ARG A 292 9.32 -15.53 -4.43
CA ARG A 292 9.95 -16.17 -5.60
C ARG A 292 9.40 -17.58 -5.91
N GLN A 293 8.33 -17.99 -5.24
CA GLN A 293 7.74 -19.31 -5.44
C GLN A 293 6.94 -19.41 -6.75
N ARG A 294 6.93 -20.61 -7.35
CA ARG A 294 6.23 -20.86 -8.63
C ARG A 294 4.71 -20.66 -8.54
N ARG A 295 4.13 -20.88 -7.36
CA ARG A 295 2.69 -20.72 -7.08
C ARG A 295 2.53 -19.75 -5.92
N LEU A 296 1.78 -18.69 -6.15
CA LEU A 296 1.46 -17.65 -5.17
C LEU A 296 -0.05 -17.40 -5.18
N PRO A 297 -0.68 -17.09 -4.04
CA PRO A 297 -2.10 -16.77 -3.98
C PRO A 297 -2.40 -15.37 -4.55
N PRO A 298 -3.67 -15.05 -4.88
CA PRO A 298 -4.07 -13.73 -5.38
C PRO A 298 -3.59 -12.55 -4.51
N GLY A 299 -3.62 -12.72 -3.19
CA GLY A 299 -3.20 -11.69 -2.24
C GLY A 299 -1.75 -11.25 -2.37
N ALA A 300 -0.87 -12.06 -2.97
CA ALA A 300 0.53 -11.69 -3.20
C ALA A 300 0.70 -10.60 -4.28
N ILE A 301 -0.31 -10.35 -5.14
CA ILE A 301 -0.26 -9.34 -6.20
C ILE A 301 -0.03 -7.94 -5.62
N LYS A 302 -0.73 -7.60 -4.52
CA LYS A 302 -0.58 -6.31 -3.84
C LYS A 302 0.83 -6.13 -3.31
N LEU A 303 1.32 -7.11 -2.55
CA LEU A 303 2.66 -7.03 -1.95
C LEU A 303 3.76 -6.95 -3.02
N LEU A 304 3.65 -7.70 -4.11
CA LEU A 304 4.58 -7.58 -5.24
C LEU A 304 4.58 -6.15 -5.81
N ALA A 305 3.41 -5.54 -5.99
CA ALA A 305 3.32 -4.15 -6.47
C ALA A 305 3.98 -3.16 -5.49
N GLU A 306 3.74 -3.32 -4.20
CA GLU A 306 4.33 -2.48 -3.14
C GLU A 306 5.85 -2.62 -3.03
N LEU A 307 6.39 -3.79 -3.37
CA LEU A 307 7.83 -4.06 -3.48
C LEU A 307 8.47 -3.50 -4.76
N GLY A 308 7.68 -2.81 -5.61
CA GLY A 308 8.11 -2.31 -6.91
C GLY A 308 8.13 -3.37 -8.02
N GLU A 309 7.72 -4.61 -7.73
CA GLU A 309 7.74 -5.75 -8.64
C GLU A 309 6.47 -5.81 -9.51
N THR A 310 6.11 -4.69 -10.13
CA THR A 310 4.85 -4.54 -10.88
C THR A 310 4.73 -5.57 -12.01
N ASP A 311 5.80 -5.83 -12.75
CA ASP A 311 5.76 -6.84 -13.82
C ASP A 311 5.51 -8.25 -13.27
N SER A 312 6.05 -8.56 -12.08
CA SER A 312 5.80 -9.82 -11.38
C SER A 312 4.35 -9.91 -10.92
N ALA A 313 3.79 -8.82 -10.38
CA ALA A 313 2.37 -8.73 -10.02
C ALA A 313 1.45 -8.95 -11.22
N LEU A 314 1.76 -8.36 -12.38
CA LEU A 314 1.00 -8.55 -13.63
C LEU A 314 1.19 -9.94 -14.24
N ARG A 315 2.35 -10.57 -14.06
CA ARG A 315 2.54 -11.99 -14.43
C ARG A 315 1.67 -12.90 -13.57
N LEU A 316 1.65 -12.68 -12.25
CA LEU A 316 0.81 -13.44 -11.34
C LEU A 316 -0.68 -13.25 -11.65
N THR A 317 -1.11 -12.02 -11.91
CA THR A 317 -2.48 -11.68 -12.34
C THR A 317 -2.90 -12.52 -13.56
N ARG A 318 -2.02 -12.63 -14.56
CA ARG A 318 -2.29 -13.43 -15.77
C ARG A 318 -2.54 -14.91 -15.49
N MET A 319 -1.96 -15.48 -14.44
CA MET A 319 -2.17 -16.88 -14.04
C MET A 319 -3.60 -17.15 -13.54
N TYR A 320 -4.31 -16.12 -13.09
CA TYR A 320 -5.68 -16.21 -12.57
C TYR A 320 -6.76 -15.79 -13.58
N MET A 321 -6.36 -15.33 -14.77
CA MET A 321 -7.30 -15.03 -15.84
C MET A 321 -8.05 -16.30 -16.24
N GLY A 322 -9.36 -16.21 -16.39
CA GLY A 322 -10.21 -17.38 -16.63
C GLY A 322 -10.87 -17.94 -15.36
N THR A 323 -10.33 -17.69 -14.17
CA THR A 323 -10.80 -18.30 -12.91
C THR A 323 -11.89 -17.47 -12.20
N GLN A 324 -12.48 -18.02 -11.13
CA GLN A 324 -13.39 -17.27 -10.23
C GLN A 324 -12.70 -16.11 -9.49
N ALA A 325 -11.37 -16.15 -9.36
CA ALA A 325 -10.58 -15.08 -8.75
C ALA A 325 -10.29 -13.93 -9.73
N GLU A 326 -10.64 -14.05 -11.02
CA GLU A 326 -10.35 -13.06 -12.06
C GLU A 326 -10.77 -11.62 -11.66
N PRO A 327 -12.01 -11.37 -11.15
CA PRO A 327 -12.39 -10.02 -10.74
C PRO A 327 -11.49 -9.43 -9.65
N GLU A 328 -11.05 -10.25 -8.69
CA GLU A 328 -10.18 -9.81 -7.58
C GLU A 328 -8.79 -9.44 -8.07
N VAL A 329 -8.16 -10.32 -8.84
CA VAL A 329 -6.80 -10.05 -9.36
C VAL A 329 -6.79 -8.88 -10.34
N CYS A 330 -7.87 -8.66 -11.10
CA CYS A 330 -8.00 -7.49 -11.96
C CYS A 330 -8.07 -6.20 -11.14
N LEU A 331 -8.84 -6.17 -10.04
CA LEU A 331 -8.84 -5.01 -9.15
C LEU A 331 -7.44 -4.74 -8.58
N LEU A 332 -6.77 -5.76 -8.06
CA LEU A 332 -5.42 -5.62 -7.49
C LEU A 332 -4.39 -5.15 -8.53
N ALA A 333 -4.45 -5.66 -9.76
CA ALA A 333 -3.59 -5.22 -10.86
C ALA A 333 -3.90 -3.77 -11.28
N GLY A 334 -5.18 -3.41 -11.34
CA GLY A 334 -5.61 -2.04 -11.61
C GLY A 334 -5.10 -1.07 -10.55
N ASP A 335 -5.18 -1.44 -9.26
CA ASP A 335 -4.67 -0.63 -8.16
C ASP A 335 -3.15 -0.45 -8.26
N ALA A 336 -2.42 -1.54 -8.51
CA ALA A 336 -0.98 -1.55 -8.67
C ALA A 336 -0.53 -0.59 -9.79
N LEU A 337 -1.18 -0.66 -10.95
CA LEU A 337 -0.89 0.20 -12.10
C LEU A 337 -1.26 1.66 -11.83
N ARG A 338 -2.41 1.90 -11.20
CA ARG A 338 -2.86 3.25 -10.83
C ARG A 338 -1.88 3.92 -9.87
N ASN A 339 -1.36 3.19 -8.89
CA ASN A 339 -0.43 3.72 -7.89
C ASN A 339 0.90 4.21 -8.50
N ILE A 340 1.27 3.70 -9.68
CA ILE A 340 2.43 4.16 -10.45
C ILE A 340 2.05 4.98 -11.68
N SER A 341 0.84 5.54 -11.70
CA SER A 341 0.31 6.43 -12.76
C SER A 341 0.21 5.79 -14.16
N ARG A 342 0.17 4.45 -14.27
CA ARG A 342 -0.12 3.73 -15.53
C ARG A 342 -1.63 3.58 -15.73
N ASN A 343 -2.31 4.73 -15.80
CA ASN A 343 -3.78 4.83 -15.71
C ASN A 343 -4.52 4.15 -16.85
N ASP A 344 -4.03 4.23 -18.09
CA ASP A 344 -4.67 3.59 -19.25
C ASP A 344 -4.71 2.06 -19.12
N GLU A 345 -3.66 1.48 -18.56
CA GLU A 345 -3.60 0.04 -18.29
C GLU A 345 -4.45 -0.34 -17.08
N ALA A 346 -4.47 0.51 -16.04
CA ALA A 346 -5.34 0.31 -14.89
C ALA A 346 -6.82 0.28 -15.30
N ILE A 347 -7.25 1.20 -16.17
CA ILE A 347 -8.62 1.26 -16.70
C ILE A 347 -8.98 -0.05 -17.41
N GLN A 348 -8.10 -0.62 -18.23
CA GLN A 348 -8.37 -1.90 -18.92
C GLN A 348 -8.66 -3.04 -17.93
N PHE A 349 -7.95 -3.10 -16.81
CA PHE A 349 -8.22 -4.09 -15.77
C PHE A 349 -9.57 -3.82 -15.07
N TYR A 350 -9.89 -2.57 -14.76
CA TYR A 350 -11.18 -2.23 -14.14
C TYR A 350 -12.37 -2.49 -15.08
N GLU A 351 -12.26 -2.16 -16.37
CA GLU A 351 -13.28 -2.46 -17.38
C GLU A 351 -13.53 -3.97 -17.49
N ARG A 352 -12.49 -4.78 -17.34
CA ARG A 352 -12.62 -6.24 -17.32
C ARG A 352 -13.42 -6.74 -16.11
N VAL A 353 -13.30 -6.08 -14.95
CA VAL A 353 -14.13 -6.37 -13.76
C VAL A 353 -15.59 -6.02 -14.05
N ILE A 354 -15.84 -4.84 -14.63
CA ILE A 354 -17.20 -4.36 -14.97
C ILE A 354 -17.90 -5.32 -15.94
N ASN A 355 -17.16 -5.83 -16.93
CA ASN A 355 -17.68 -6.72 -17.96
C ASN A 355 -17.69 -8.21 -17.54
N SER A 356 -17.31 -8.52 -16.29
CA SER A 356 -17.23 -9.91 -15.82
C SER A 356 -18.60 -10.47 -15.44
N ASN A 357 -18.85 -11.72 -15.84
CA ASN A 357 -20.00 -12.51 -15.40
C ASN A 357 -19.66 -13.53 -14.29
N LYS A 358 -18.46 -13.46 -13.69
CA LYS A 358 -17.91 -14.45 -12.76
C LYS A 358 -18.13 -14.10 -11.28
N ALA A 359 -19.31 -13.59 -10.95
CA ALA A 359 -19.60 -13.22 -9.57
C ALA A 359 -20.06 -14.42 -8.75
N ARG A 360 -19.57 -14.54 -7.50
CA ARG A 360 -20.03 -15.54 -6.55
C ARG A 360 -21.49 -15.31 -6.13
N ASN A 361 -21.88 -14.05 -5.93
CA ASN A 361 -23.24 -13.62 -5.60
C ASN A 361 -23.43 -12.14 -6.00
N LYS A 362 -24.67 -11.64 -5.89
CA LYS A 362 -25.04 -10.27 -6.31
C LYS A 362 -24.30 -9.18 -5.52
N ASP A 363 -24.15 -9.34 -4.21
CA ASP A 363 -23.47 -8.34 -3.36
C ASP A 363 -21.98 -8.25 -3.68
N TYR A 364 -21.35 -9.41 -3.89
CA TYR A 364 -19.97 -9.52 -4.35
C TYR A 364 -19.80 -8.83 -5.71
N GLN A 365 -20.72 -9.07 -6.65
CA GLN A 365 -20.70 -8.40 -7.96
C GLN A 365 -20.81 -6.89 -7.81
N ALA A 366 -21.80 -6.41 -7.06
CA ALA A 366 -22.05 -4.99 -6.85
C ALA A 366 -20.84 -4.28 -6.24
N ARG A 367 -20.21 -4.90 -5.23
CA ARG A 367 -18.99 -4.37 -4.60
C ARG A 367 -17.83 -4.23 -5.60
N TYR A 368 -17.57 -5.27 -6.39
CA TYR A 368 -16.39 -5.30 -7.27
C TYR A 368 -16.59 -4.39 -8.48
N VAL A 369 -17.78 -4.41 -9.07
CA VAL A 369 -18.15 -3.55 -10.20
C VAL A 369 -18.20 -2.08 -9.77
N GLY A 370 -18.87 -1.77 -8.64
CA GLY A 370 -18.94 -0.41 -8.11
C GLY A 370 -17.55 0.14 -7.78
N ARG A 371 -16.70 -0.67 -7.14
CA ARG A 371 -15.31 -0.29 -6.88
C ARG A 371 -14.52 -0.03 -8.17
N ALA A 372 -14.65 -0.87 -9.20
CA ALA A 372 -13.98 -0.67 -10.48
C ALA A 372 -14.45 0.62 -11.17
N GLN A 373 -15.75 0.89 -11.17
CA GLN A 373 -16.33 2.12 -11.71
C GLN A 373 -15.80 3.36 -10.96
N ASP A 374 -15.78 3.32 -9.63
CA ASP A 374 -15.26 4.40 -8.79
C ASP A 374 -13.77 4.65 -9.04
N SER A 375 -12.97 3.60 -9.24
CA SER A 375 -11.55 3.75 -9.55
C SER A 375 -11.32 4.37 -10.94
N ILE A 376 -12.12 4.00 -11.94
CA ILE A 376 -12.09 4.63 -13.28
C ILE A 376 -12.49 6.11 -13.17
N GLU A 377 -13.54 6.42 -12.42
CA GLU A 377 -13.98 7.80 -12.20
C GLU A 377 -12.90 8.62 -11.50
N ALA A 378 -12.29 8.09 -10.44
CA ALA A 378 -11.20 8.75 -9.73
C ALA A 378 -9.99 9.02 -10.64
N ILE A 379 -9.64 8.09 -11.53
CA ILE A 379 -8.60 8.29 -12.54
C ILE A 379 -8.95 9.46 -13.47
N LYS A 380 -10.18 9.51 -13.99
CA LYS A 380 -10.65 10.58 -14.87
C LYS A 380 -10.67 11.94 -14.19
N LEU A 381 -10.88 11.96 -12.88
CA LEU A 381 -10.94 13.17 -12.06
C LEU A 381 -9.57 13.58 -11.49
N ALA A 382 -8.51 12.79 -11.68
CA ALA A 382 -7.22 13.00 -11.03
C ALA A 382 -6.61 14.39 -11.30
N GLU A 383 -6.73 14.91 -12.53
CA GLU A 383 -6.22 16.26 -12.87
C GLU A 383 -6.97 17.38 -12.13
N LYS A 384 -8.26 17.17 -11.84
CA LYS A 384 -9.10 18.08 -11.06
C LYS A 384 -8.91 17.91 -9.56
N ALA A 385 -8.44 16.75 -9.11
CA ALA A 385 -8.18 16.45 -7.71
C ALA A 385 -6.86 17.07 -7.18
N ASP A 386 -6.18 17.90 -7.97
CA ASP A 386 -5.02 18.69 -7.52
C ASP A 386 -5.46 19.78 -6.53
N VAL A 387 -5.14 19.58 -5.24
CA VAL A 387 -5.55 20.47 -4.14
C VAL A 387 -5.14 21.94 -4.35
N SER A 388 -4.07 22.20 -5.12
CA SER A 388 -3.65 23.57 -5.43
C SER A 388 -4.68 24.34 -6.28
N LYS A 389 -5.52 23.62 -7.03
CA LYS A 389 -6.59 24.15 -7.86
C LYS A 389 -7.96 24.12 -7.20
N VAL A 390 -8.07 23.49 -6.03
CA VAL A 390 -9.30 23.39 -5.26
C VAL A 390 -9.54 24.68 -4.49
N ALA A 391 -10.79 25.14 -4.43
CA ALA A 391 -11.17 26.28 -3.62
C ALA A 391 -11.27 25.90 -2.13
N ASP A 392 -11.12 26.89 -1.26
CA ASP A 392 -11.34 26.67 0.17
C ASP A 392 -12.81 26.31 0.43
N GLY A 393 -13.04 25.29 1.24
CA GLY A 393 -14.37 24.75 1.47
C GLY A 393 -14.39 23.35 2.05
N LYS A 394 -15.61 22.83 2.25
CA LYS A 394 -15.87 21.46 2.68
C LYS A 394 -16.60 20.70 1.59
N TYR A 395 -16.08 19.54 1.22
CA TYR A 395 -16.58 18.74 0.11
C TYR A 395 -16.90 17.33 0.58
N ARG A 396 -18.12 16.87 0.29
CA ARG A 396 -18.60 15.53 0.61
C ARG A 396 -18.81 14.73 -0.65
N GLU A 397 -18.31 13.51 -0.63
CA GLU A 397 -18.49 12.51 -1.68
C GLU A 397 -18.44 11.10 -1.11
N SER A 398 -18.95 10.15 -1.89
CA SER A 398 -19.02 8.74 -1.54
C SER A 398 -18.34 7.84 -2.56
N SER A 399 -17.92 6.66 -2.10
CA SER A 399 -17.43 5.57 -2.95
C SER A 399 -17.81 4.21 -2.34
N THR A 400 -17.83 3.19 -3.18
CA THR A 400 -18.11 1.80 -2.85
C THR A 400 -17.06 1.23 -1.90
N GLY A 401 -17.44 1.07 -0.64
CA GLY A 401 -16.68 0.37 0.40
C GLY A 401 -16.93 -1.14 0.41
N TYR A 402 -16.46 -1.81 1.46
CA TYR A 402 -16.62 -3.26 1.60
C TYR A 402 -18.07 -3.66 1.87
N ASN A 403 -18.79 -2.92 2.71
CA ASN A 403 -20.15 -3.30 3.11
C ASN A 403 -21.23 -2.29 2.69
N GLY A 404 -20.93 -1.49 1.67
CA GLY A 404 -21.83 -0.49 1.13
C GLY A 404 -21.07 0.77 0.79
N LEU A 405 -21.79 1.87 0.58
CA LEU A 405 -21.17 3.17 0.39
C LEU A 405 -20.44 3.63 1.66
N LEU A 406 -19.31 4.28 1.44
CA LEU A 406 -18.53 5.01 2.42
C LEU A 406 -18.51 6.48 2.00
N GLU A 407 -18.96 7.36 2.88
CA GLU A 407 -18.96 8.81 2.68
C GLU A 407 -17.81 9.46 3.45
N ILE A 408 -17.15 10.43 2.81
CA ILE A 408 -16.13 11.27 3.43
C ILE A 408 -16.49 12.76 3.37
N GLU A 409 -15.87 13.55 4.23
CA GLU A 409 -15.80 15.02 4.12
C GLU A 409 -14.32 15.45 4.05
N VAL A 410 -13.97 16.19 3.02
CA VAL A 410 -12.67 16.86 2.85
C VAL A 410 -12.79 18.34 3.21
N SER A 411 -11.94 18.84 4.09
CA SER A 411 -11.75 20.28 4.33
C SER A 411 -10.53 20.76 3.57
N VAL A 412 -10.69 21.77 2.71
CA VAL A 412 -9.61 22.42 1.99
C VAL A 412 -9.50 23.86 2.47
N ARG A 413 -8.28 24.28 2.82
CA ARG A 413 -7.97 25.65 3.24
C ARG A 413 -6.59 26.04 2.73
N ASN A 414 -6.45 27.26 2.21
CA ASN A 414 -5.18 27.79 1.72
C ASN A 414 -4.47 26.81 0.77
N LYS A 415 -5.23 26.21 -0.16
CA LYS A 415 -4.71 25.25 -1.15
C LYS A 415 -4.10 23.98 -0.55
N LYS A 416 -4.51 23.60 0.66
CA LYS A 416 -4.09 22.39 1.36
C LYS A 416 -5.30 21.59 1.85
N ILE A 417 -5.13 20.27 1.90
CA ILE A 417 -6.05 19.35 2.54
C ILE A 417 -5.84 19.49 4.05
N GLU A 418 -6.78 20.14 4.73
CA GLU A 418 -6.74 20.36 6.18
C GLU A 418 -7.20 19.10 6.93
N SER A 419 -8.22 18.41 6.41
CA SER A 419 -8.71 17.16 7.00
C SER A 419 -9.45 16.31 5.97
N VAL A 420 -9.37 14.99 6.13
CA VAL A 420 -10.29 14.02 5.53
C VAL A 420 -10.95 13.26 6.66
N ARG A 421 -12.27 13.17 6.68
CA ARG A 421 -13.02 12.44 7.72
C ARG A 421 -14.00 11.49 7.07
N VAL A 422 -14.04 10.23 7.52
CA VAL A 422 -15.13 9.32 7.20
C VAL A 422 -16.34 9.74 8.03
N VAL A 423 -17.47 10.03 7.38
CA VAL A 423 -18.66 10.60 8.02
C VAL A 423 -19.85 9.64 8.05
N ASP A 424 -19.89 8.67 7.13
CA ASP A 424 -20.82 7.55 7.16
C ASP A 424 -20.18 6.31 6.53
N HIS A 425 -20.41 5.13 7.12
CA HIS A 425 -19.93 3.87 6.57
C HIS A 425 -20.62 2.64 7.19
N LYS A 426 -20.55 1.51 6.48
CA LYS A 426 -21.00 0.18 6.95
C LYS A 426 -19.86 -0.83 7.09
N GLU A 427 -18.61 -0.35 7.00
CA GLU A 427 -17.42 -1.19 7.03
C GLU A 427 -17.37 -2.07 8.28
N LYS A 428 -16.97 -3.33 8.07
CA LYS A 428 -16.64 -4.28 9.14
C LYS A 428 -15.17 -4.70 9.12
N GLN A 429 -14.43 -4.31 8.08
CA GLN A 429 -13.01 -4.60 7.94
C GLN A 429 -12.19 -3.54 8.70
N PHE A 430 -11.30 -4.03 9.56
CA PHE A 430 -10.21 -3.30 10.24
C PHE A 430 -10.31 -1.76 10.24
N TYR A 431 -10.89 -1.19 11.30
CA TYR A 431 -11.15 0.25 11.43
C TYR A 431 -9.87 1.11 11.47
N ALA A 432 -8.69 0.50 11.58
CA ALA A 432 -7.43 1.19 11.38
C ALA A 432 -7.38 1.90 10.01
N SER A 433 -7.89 1.27 8.95
CA SER A 433 -7.94 1.88 7.61
C SER A 433 -8.78 3.16 7.55
N LEU A 434 -9.89 3.22 8.29
CA LEU A 434 -10.77 4.40 8.39
C LEU A 434 -10.06 5.60 9.05
N ARG A 435 -9.02 5.36 9.84
CA ARG A 435 -8.21 6.39 10.50
C ARG A 435 -6.94 6.71 9.72
N ASP A 436 -6.22 5.67 9.32
CA ASP A 436 -4.86 5.79 8.82
C ASP A 436 -4.82 6.15 7.33
N THR A 437 -5.80 5.74 6.52
CA THR A 437 -5.88 6.17 5.11
C THR A 437 -6.15 7.69 4.99
N PRO A 438 -7.13 8.28 5.71
CA PRO A 438 -7.29 9.73 5.74
C PRO A 438 -6.05 10.48 6.21
N LYS A 439 -5.35 9.94 7.22
CA LYS A 439 -4.09 10.51 7.72
C LYS A 439 -3.03 10.55 6.63
N GLN A 440 -2.81 9.45 5.91
CA GLN A 440 -1.86 9.42 4.79
C GLN A 440 -2.18 10.47 3.72
N ILE A 441 -3.47 10.66 3.37
CA ILE A 441 -3.88 11.66 2.37
C ILE A 441 -3.55 13.08 2.84
N VAL A 442 -3.82 13.39 4.11
CA VAL A 442 -3.49 14.70 4.70
C VAL A 442 -1.96 14.89 4.75
N GLU A 443 -1.19 13.88 5.14
CA GLU A 443 0.28 13.99 5.19
C GLU A 443 0.89 14.17 3.79
N LYS A 444 0.44 13.38 2.81
CA LYS A 444 0.94 13.42 1.43
C LYS A 444 0.34 14.58 0.60
N GLN A 445 -0.71 15.24 1.10
CA GLN A 445 -1.47 16.27 0.37
C GLN A 445 -1.92 15.80 -1.03
N SER A 446 -2.21 14.50 -1.16
CA SER A 446 -2.45 13.84 -2.43
C SER A 446 -3.32 12.60 -2.26
N VAL A 447 -4.04 12.22 -3.32
CA VAL A 447 -4.76 10.94 -3.43
C VAL A 447 -3.96 9.88 -4.21
N VAL A 448 -2.78 10.26 -4.73
CA VAL A 448 -1.87 9.38 -5.46
C VAL A 448 -0.78 8.87 -4.52
N GLY A 449 -0.36 7.61 -4.71
CA GLY A 449 0.68 7.00 -3.88
C GLY A 449 0.24 6.77 -2.44
N ILE A 450 -1.06 6.57 -2.21
CA ILE A 450 -1.60 6.18 -0.90
C ILE A 450 -1.53 4.66 -0.77
N ASP A 451 -0.90 4.21 0.30
CA ASP A 451 -0.67 2.78 0.54
C ASP A 451 -1.95 2.17 1.11
N GLY A 452 -2.41 1.09 0.49
CA GLY A 452 -3.59 0.37 0.94
C GLY A 452 -3.26 -0.51 2.15
N PHE A 453 -4.12 -0.55 3.15
CA PHE A 453 -3.96 -1.46 4.28
C PHE A 453 -4.27 -2.90 3.85
N SER A 454 -3.31 -3.82 3.99
CA SER A 454 -3.55 -5.24 3.74
C SER A 454 -4.68 -5.76 4.62
N GLY A 455 -5.66 -6.43 4.01
CA GLY A 455 -6.91 -6.87 4.65
C GLY A 455 -8.04 -5.82 4.66
N ALA A 456 -7.77 -4.56 4.30
CA ALA A 456 -8.76 -3.48 4.19
C ALA A 456 -8.55 -2.64 2.91
N THR A 457 -8.12 -3.29 1.82
CA THR A 457 -7.81 -2.64 0.54
C THR A 457 -9.04 -1.97 -0.07
N ILE A 458 -10.21 -2.60 0.03
CA ILE A 458 -11.46 -2.07 -0.54
C ILE A 458 -11.86 -0.80 0.22
N THR A 459 -11.83 -0.81 1.55
CA THR A 459 -12.06 0.36 2.39
C THR A 459 -11.07 1.49 2.09
N SER A 460 -9.78 1.17 2.01
CA SER A 460 -8.73 2.16 1.70
C SER A 460 -8.95 2.80 0.32
N ALA A 461 -9.27 1.98 -0.69
CA ALA A 461 -9.57 2.46 -2.04
C ALA A 461 -10.81 3.34 -2.08
N ALA A 462 -11.87 3.00 -1.33
CA ALA A 462 -13.08 3.81 -1.24
C ALA A 462 -12.79 5.21 -0.68
N ILE A 463 -11.98 5.31 0.38
CA ILE A 463 -11.57 6.60 0.97
C ILE A 463 -10.77 7.42 -0.05
N VAL A 464 -9.80 6.81 -0.74
CA VAL A 464 -8.98 7.47 -1.77
C VAL A 464 -9.86 7.96 -2.92
N ASN A 465 -10.74 7.11 -3.44
CA ASN A 465 -11.61 7.43 -4.56
C ASN A 465 -12.61 8.53 -4.18
N ALA A 466 -13.28 8.42 -3.03
CA ALA A 466 -14.20 9.45 -2.55
C ALA A 466 -13.49 10.80 -2.32
N THR A 467 -12.25 10.78 -1.82
CA THR A 467 -11.44 12.00 -1.66
C THR A 467 -11.08 12.62 -3.01
N ALA A 468 -10.71 11.82 -4.01
CA ALA A 468 -10.45 12.32 -5.36
C ALA A 468 -11.69 13.01 -5.97
N LYS A 469 -12.87 12.39 -5.81
CA LYS A 469 -14.15 12.97 -6.26
C LYS A 469 -14.46 14.28 -5.52
N ALA A 470 -14.28 14.32 -4.20
CA ALA A 470 -14.53 15.49 -3.37
C ALA A 470 -13.62 16.68 -3.76
N LEU A 471 -12.32 16.43 -3.98
CA LEU A 471 -11.39 17.46 -4.44
C LEU A 471 -11.76 17.97 -5.83
N ALA A 472 -12.10 17.07 -6.76
CA ALA A 472 -12.50 17.45 -8.12
C ALA A 472 -13.77 18.32 -8.17
N LYS A 473 -14.70 18.14 -7.22
CA LYS A 473 -15.90 18.99 -7.07
C LYS A 473 -15.57 20.42 -6.65
N GLY A 474 -14.48 20.61 -5.91
CA GLY A 474 -14.01 21.93 -5.50
C GLY A 474 -13.01 22.57 -6.47
N ALA A 475 -12.64 21.88 -7.55
CA ALA A 475 -11.72 22.38 -8.55
C ALA A 475 -12.31 23.60 -9.30
N LYS A 476 -11.48 24.62 -9.53
CA LYS A 476 -11.82 25.82 -10.29
C LYS A 476 -11.13 25.86 -11.65
#